data_AF-A0A1I2GMV7-F1
#
_entry.id   AF-A0A1I2GMV7-F1
#
_cell.length_a   1.000
_cell.length_b   1.000
_cell.length_c   1.000
_cell.angle_alpha   90.00
_cell.angle_beta   90.00
_cell.angle_gamma   90.00
#
_symmetry.space_group_name_H-M   'P 1'
#
loop_
_entity.id
_entity.type
_entity.pdbx_description
1 polymer ?
#
loop_
_entity_poly.entity_id
_entity_poly.type
_entity_poly.pdbx_seq_one_letter_code
_entity_poly.pdbx_strand_id
1 'polypeptide(L)'
;MRPLFAALAVLLLPLAARADMLPDGHKGVELSVRVEAQVPSGKALVLANTFEGGTLIVPGTDQKISWHPLGGEMQLRLVGAGEGDAIKAAGADLDRDKIKKLLAAGVECAPPFAGVRTIVDTSPAEQVRWTYRATIDGNKCSAELVKQEYLDATGKAVPAPSPSGPPKPIGAPLADPPKPADAPAPAPTPPPAPAPAPVKAADPPAAKAEESATGCDAGGAAPGGLAGLALVWLLRRRRR
;
A
#
# COMPACT_ATOMS: atom_id res chain seq x y z
N MET A 1 -11.27 -36.19 -45.84
CA MET A 1 -11.80 -35.35 -44.75
C MET A 1 -11.58 -36.05 -43.41
N ARG A 2 -10.59 -35.61 -42.64
CA ARG A 2 -10.39 -35.92 -41.21
C ARG A 2 -9.44 -34.84 -40.64
N PRO A 3 -9.91 -33.92 -39.78
CA PRO A 3 -9.02 -32.98 -39.13
C PRO A 3 -8.36 -33.65 -37.92
N LEU A 4 -7.02 -33.69 -37.90
CA LEU A 4 -6.27 -33.94 -36.67
C LEU A 4 -6.37 -32.67 -35.82
N PHE A 5 -7.13 -32.73 -34.74
CA PHE A 5 -7.11 -31.72 -33.70
C PHE A 5 -5.78 -31.81 -32.95
N ALA A 6 -4.98 -30.75 -33.05
CA ALA A 6 -3.83 -30.53 -32.19
C ALA A 6 -4.31 -30.22 -30.77
N ALA A 7 -4.08 -31.13 -29.82
CA ALA A 7 -4.25 -30.86 -28.41
C ALA A 7 -3.08 -30.00 -27.91
N LEU A 8 -3.26 -28.69 -27.92
CA LEU A 8 -2.36 -27.75 -27.25
C LEU A 8 -2.60 -27.86 -25.73
N ALA A 9 -1.89 -28.77 -25.07
CA ALA A 9 -1.85 -28.84 -23.61
C ALA A 9 -1.06 -27.64 -23.09
N VAL A 10 -1.77 -26.54 -22.81
CA VAL A 10 -1.22 -25.41 -22.04
C VAL A 10 -0.89 -25.94 -20.65
N LEU A 11 0.40 -26.13 -20.38
CA LEU A 11 0.96 -26.37 -19.05
C LEU A 11 0.64 -25.16 -18.15
N LEU A 12 -0.51 -25.21 -17.50
CA LEU A 12 -0.81 -24.42 -16.32
C LEU A 12 0.08 -24.93 -15.19
N LEU A 13 1.33 -24.45 -15.14
CA LEU A 13 2.12 -24.53 -13.92
C LEU A 13 1.36 -23.76 -12.84
N PRO A 14 0.98 -24.39 -11.72
CA PRO A 14 0.45 -23.65 -10.60
C PRO A 14 1.59 -22.76 -10.09
N LEU A 15 1.53 -21.47 -10.44
CA LEU A 15 2.16 -20.43 -9.64
C LEU A 15 1.57 -20.58 -8.25
N ALA A 16 2.23 -21.37 -7.41
CA ALA A 16 1.91 -21.46 -6.01
C ALA A 16 1.95 -20.03 -5.49
N ALA A 17 0.77 -19.47 -5.23
CA ALA A 17 0.63 -18.30 -4.41
C ALA A 17 1.38 -18.63 -3.13
N ARG A 18 2.59 -18.09 -2.99
CA ARG A 18 3.36 -18.16 -1.75
C ARG A 18 2.57 -17.29 -0.79
N ALA A 19 1.54 -17.88 -0.19
CA ALA A 19 0.98 -17.39 1.05
C ALA A 19 2.19 -17.11 1.94
N ASP A 20 2.20 -15.93 2.55
CA ASP A 20 3.26 -15.40 3.39
C ASP A 20 3.59 -16.42 4.50
N MET A 21 4.43 -17.41 4.16
CA MET A 21 4.73 -18.55 5.00
C MET A 21 5.70 -18.05 6.06
N LEU A 22 5.27 -18.16 7.31
CA LEU A 22 6.14 -17.95 8.45
C LEU A 22 7.32 -18.93 8.34
N PRO A 23 8.57 -18.47 8.55
CA PRO A 23 9.70 -19.37 8.66
C PRO A 23 9.45 -20.41 9.76
N ASP A 24 9.96 -21.63 9.59
CA ASP A 24 9.90 -22.66 10.63
C ASP A 24 10.47 -22.13 11.96
N GLY A 25 9.84 -22.50 13.07
CA GLY A 25 10.21 -22.03 14.41
C GLY A 25 9.86 -20.57 14.69
N HIS A 26 9.03 -19.93 13.86
CA HIS A 26 8.56 -18.56 14.08
C HIS A 26 7.04 -18.50 14.17
N LYS A 27 6.55 -17.53 14.96
CA LYS A 27 5.14 -17.16 15.05
C LYS A 27 4.93 -15.71 14.65
N GLY A 28 3.70 -15.38 14.25
CA GLY A 28 3.28 -13.99 14.09
C GLY A 28 3.18 -13.29 15.44
N VAL A 29 3.32 -11.97 15.45
CA VAL A 29 3.19 -11.14 16.65
C VAL A 29 2.31 -9.92 16.36
N GLU A 30 1.52 -9.49 17.33
CA GLU A 30 0.73 -8.27 17.19
C GLU A 30 1.63 -7.04 17.17
N LEU A 31 1.24 -6.03 16.38
CA LEU A 31 1.97 -4.77 16.31
C LEU A 31 1.12 -3.65 16.89
N SER A 32 1.75 -2.79 17.68
CA SER A 32 1.11 -1.55 18.15
C SER A 32 2.07 -0.38 18.22
N VAL A 33 1.52 0.81 18.05
CA VAL A 33 2.25 2.05 18.25
C VAL A 33 1.51 2.93 19.25
N ARG A 34 2.27 3.60 20.11
CA ARG A 34 1.80 4.66 20.99
C ARG A 34 2.61 5.91 20.69
N VAL A 35 1.95 7.05 20.54
CA VAL A 35 2.64 8.32 20.29
C VAL A 35 2.20 9.33 21.33
N GLU A 36 3.13 9.78 22.16
CA GLU A 36 2.94 10.85 23.13
C GLU A 36 3.21 12.19 22.45
N ALA A 37 2.17 13.00 22.25
CA ALA A 37 2.27 14.27 21.55
C ALA A 37 1.12 15.21 21.90
N GLN A 38 1.35 16.52 21.82
CA GLN A 38 0.29 17.51 21.76
C GLN A 38 0.12 17.95 20.30
N VAL A 39 -0.96 17.49 19.65
CA VAL A 39 -1.22 17.81 18.24
C VAL A 39 -2.00 19.13 18.14
N PRO A 40 -1.50 20.15 17.42
CA PRO A 40 -2.22 21.40 17.22
C PRO A 40 -3.55 21.21 16.48
N SER A 41 -4.51 22.11 16.72
CA SER A 41 -5.76 22.13 15.95
C SER A 41 -5.49 22.25 14.45
N GLY A 42 -6.19 21.46 13.63
CA GLY A 42 -6.00 21.45 12.18
C GLY A 42 -4.84 20.58 11.71
N LYS A 43 -4.16 19.85 12.61
CA LYS A 43 -3.15 18.84 12.30
C LYS A 43 -3.61 17.44 12.71
N ALA A 44 -2.99 16.44 12.10
CA ALA A 44 -3.16 15.04 12.43
C ALA A 44 -1.81 14.30 12.33
N LEU A 45 -1.59 13.35 13.23
CA LEU A 45 -0.48 12.39 13.13
C LEU A 45 -0.97 11.15 12.39
N VAL A 46 -0.16 10.64 11.48
CA VAL A 46 -0.44 9.44 10.70
C VAL A 46 0.80 8.56 10.69
N LEU A 47 0.61 7.27 10.94
CA LEU A 47 1.64 6.27 10.66
C LEU A 47 1.46 5.80 9.21
N ALA A 48 2.39 6.19 8.34
CA ALA A 48 2.43 5.80 6.95
C ALA A 48 2.91 4.36 6.76
N ASN A 49 2.61 3.81 5.58
CA ASN A 49 3.06 2.50 5.10
C ASN A 49 2.52 1.31 5.92
N THR A 50 1.45 1.50 6.68
CA THR A 50 0.70 0.39 7.29
C THR A 50 0.00 -0.44 6.22
N PHE A 51 -0.58 -1.58 6.61
CA PHE A 51 -1.36 -2.43 5.71
C PHE A 51 -2.63 -1.75 5.21
N GLU A 52 -3.08 -0.65 5.80
CA GLU A 52 -4.17 0.16 5.24
C GLU A 52 -3.61 1.31 4.40
N GLY A 53 -2.35 1.66 4.59
CA GLY A 53 -1.55 2.61 3.79
C GLY A 53 -1.18 3.82 4.62
N GLY A 54 -2.07 4.19 5.54
CA GLY A 54 -1.83 5.14 6.60
C GLY A 54 -2.83 4.90 7.72
N THR A 55 -2.35 4.92 8.95
CA THR A 55 -3.18 4.79 10.15
C THR A 55 -3.17 6.11 10.90
N LEU A 56 -4.34 6.72 11.08
CA LEU A 56 -4.49 7.92 11.89
C LEU A 56 -4.11 7.62 13.34
N ILE A 57 -3.25 8.46 13.94
CA ILE A 57 -2.73 8.28 15.29
C ILE A 57 -3.46 9.19 16.26
N VAL A 58 -4.12 8.58 17.25
CA VAL A 58 -4.63 9.25 18.44
C VAL A 58 -3.53 9.33 19.50
N PRO A 59 -3.07 10.54 19.90
CA PRO A 59 -2.01 10.68 20.89
C PRO A 59 -2.34 10.05 22.24
N GLY A 60 -1.33 9.49 22.90
CA GLY A 60 -1.44 8.86 24.22
C GLY A 60 -2.17 7.52 24.25
N THR A 61 -2.59 6.99 23.10
CA THR A 61 -3.34 5.73 22.99
C THR A 61 -2.53 4.68 22.23
N ASP A 62 -2.56 3.45 22.73
CA ASP A 62 -1.98 2.29 22.06
C ASP A 62 -2.88 1.93 20.86
N GLN A 63 -2.31 1.95 19.66
CA GLN A 63 -3.04 1.67 18.44
C GLN A 63 -2.46 0.43 17.79
N LYS A 64 -3.30 -0.59 17.62
CA LYS A 64 -2.96 -1.77 16.85
C LYS A 64 -2.75 -1.38 15.40
N ILE A 65 -1.70 -1.92 14.79
CA ILE A 65 -1.35 -1.67 13.40
C ILE A 65 -1.13 -2.99 12.68
N SER A 66 -1.37 -2.97 11.38
CA SER A 66 -1.01 -4.05 10.47
C SER A 66 0.09 -3.52 9.55
N TRP A 67 1.08 -4.35 9.21
CA TRP A 67 2.20 -3.94 8.37
C TRP A 67 2.78 -5.12 7.59
N HIS A 68 3.32 -4.86 6.40
CA HIS A 68 4.02 -5.85 5.56
C HIS A 68 5.31 -5.24 5.00
N PRO A 69 6.46 -5.95 4.94
CA PRO A 69 7.74 -5.37 4.52
C PRO A 69 7.73 -4.85 3.08
N LEU A 70 6.94 -5.47 2.20
CA LEU A 70 6.74 -4.99 0.82
C LEU A 70 6.05 -3.62 0.73
N GLY A 71 5.39 -3.16 1.80
CA GLY A 71 4.83 -1.81 1.91
C GLY A 71 5.90 -0.74 2.20
N GLY A 72 7.15 -1.14 2.45
CA GLY A 72 8.22 -0.26 2.92
C GLY A 72 8.22 -0.09 4.43
N GLU A 73 9.23 0.60 4.96
CA GLU A 73 9.32 0.90 6.38
C GLU A 73 8.20 1.84 6.83
N MET A 74 7.69 1.64 8.04
CA MET A 74 6.69 2.52 8.62
C MET A 74 7.30 3.88 8.92
N GLN A 75 6.48 4.94 8.85
CA GLN A 75 6.97 6.29 9.05
C GLN A 75 5.92 7.18 9.71
N LEU A 76 6.29 7.84 10.80
CA LEU A 76 5.41 8.78 11.47
C LEU A 76 5.44 10.12 10.71
N ARG A 77 4.27 10.61 10.28
CA ARG A 77 4.11 11.86 9.54
C ARG A 77 3.06 12.76 10.19
N LEU A 78 3.25 14.06 10.06
CA LEU A 78 2.30 15.11 10.39
C LEU A 78 1.64 15.61 9.11
N VAL A 79 0.32 15.56 9.07
CA VAL A 79 -0.51 16.06 7.96
C VAL A 79 -1.50 17.09 8.49
N GLY A 80 -2.22 17.78 7.59
CA GLY A 80 -3.40 18.54 8.02
C GLY A 80 -4.54 17.61 8.44
N ALA A 81 -5.44 18.11 9.28
CA ALA A 81 -6.54 17.30 9.83
C ALA A 81 -7.45 16.76 8.72
N GLY A 82 -7.76 17.57 7.71
CA GLY A 82 -8.58 17.15 6.57
C GLY A 82 -7.93 16.04 5.74
N GLU A 83 -6.60 16.08 5.56
CA GLU A 83 -5.86 14.98 4.94
C GLU A 83 -5.87 13.72 5.82
N GLY A 84 -5.78 13.87 7.14
CA GLY A 84 -5.91 12.76 8.09
C GLY A 84 -7.25 12.02 7.94
N ASP A 85 -8.35 12.75 7.86
CA ASP A 85 -9.69 12.17 7.63
C ASP A 85 -9.79 11.52 6.24
N ALA A 86 -9.21 12.15 5.21
CA ALA A 86 -9.18 11.59 3.87
C ALA A 86 -8.34 10.30 3.76
N ILE A 87 -7.23 10.22 4.51
CA ILE A 87 -6.40 9.01 4.62
C ILE A 87 -7.19 7.90 5.30
N LYS A 88 -7.86 8.19 6.42
CA LYS A 88 -8.69 7.21 7.13
C LYS A 88 -9.79 6.65 6.22
N ALA A 89 -10.47 7.52 5.47
CA ALA A 89 -11.49 7.09 4.51
C ALA A 89 -10.90 6.22 3.39
N ALA A 90 -9.80 6.65 2.77
CA ALA A 90 -9.14 5.89 1.70
C ALA A 90 -8.58 4.54 2.20
N GLY A 91 -8.14 4.46 3.47
CA GLY A 91 -7.67 3.23 4.09
C GLY A 91 -8.75 2.16 4.23
N ALA A 92 -10.01 2.56 4.43
CA ALA A 92 -11.14 1.63 4.47
C ALA A 92 -11.38 0.95 3.09
N ASP A 93 -11.09 1.67 2.01
CA ASP A 93 -11.19 1.18 0.63
C ASP A 93 -9.88 0.57 0.10
N LEU A 94 -8.82 0.54 0.92
CA LEU A 94 -7.46 0.14 0.54
C LEU A 94 -6.90 0.90 -0.68
N ASP A 95 -7.30 2.16 -0.88
CA ASP A 95 -6.84 3.02 -1.99
C ASP A 95 -5.43 3.58 -1.71
N ARG A 96 -4.43 2.75 -1.97
CA ARG A 96 -3.01 3.06 -1.69
C ARG A 96 -2.49 4.25 -2.46
N ASP A 97 -2.92 4.43 -3.70
CA ASP A 97 -2.42 5.51 -4.55
C ASP A 97 -2.90 6.87 -4.04
N LYS A 98 -4.17 6.95 -3.62
CA LYS A 98 -4.70 8.15 -2.98
C LYS A 98 -4.01 8.44 -1.65
N ILE A 99 -3.80 7.42 -0.81
CA ILE A 99 -3.12 7.59 0.47
C ILE A 99 -1.67 8.07 0.26
N LYS A 100 -0.94 7.48 -0.69
CA LYS A 100 0.42 7.91 -1.03
C LYS A 100 0.48 9.38 -1.45
N LYS A 101 -0.48 9.84 -2.25
CA LYS A 101 -0.57 11.26 -2.65
C LYS A 101 -0.85 12.18 -1.45
N LEU A 102 -1.76 11.78 -0.55
CA LEU A 102 -2.08 12.55 0.66
C LEU A 102 -0.87 12.62 1.61
N LEU A 103 -0.12 11.53 1.77
CA LEU A 103 1.05 11.45 2.63
C LEU A 103 2.27 12.21 2.08
N ALA A 104 2.39 12.35 0.75
CA ALA A 104 3.52 13.04 0.11
C ALA A 104 3.64 14.52 0.51
N ALA A 105 2.51 15.16 0.86
CA ALA A 105 2.49 16.53 1.38
C ALA A 105 2.78 16.62 2.89
N GLY A 106 2.83 15.49 3.59
CA GLY A 106 3.05 15.42 5.03
C GLY A 106 4.50 15.60 5.44
N VAL A 107 4.70 16.15 6.63
CA VAL A 107 6.02 16.38 7.23
C VAL A 107 6.45 15.14 8.00
N GLU A 108 7.65 14.65 7.76
CA GLU A 108 8.20 13.49 8.47
C GLU A 108 8.56 13.87 9.90
N CYS A 109 8.09 13.09 10.87
CA CYS A 109 8.36 13.32 12.29
C CYS A 109 9.58 12.54 12.77
N ALA A 110 9.78 11.32 12.28
CA ALA A 110 10.88 10.44 12.66
C ALA A 110 11.47 9.76 11.42
N PRO A 111 12.72 9.26 11.52
CA PRO A 111 13.24 8.33 10.53
C PRO A 111 12.29 7.13 10.34
N PRO A 112 12.21 6.56 9.12
CA PRO A 112 11.49 5.32 8.90
C PRO A 112 11.99 4.19 9.80
N PHE A 113 11.10 3.27 10.14
CA PHE A 113 11.42 2.11 10.97
C PHE A 113 10.71 0.85 10.48
N ALA A 114 11.42 -0.27 10.53
CA ALA A 114 10.86 -1.57 10.20
C ALA A 114 9.97 -2.10 11.33
N GLY A 115 8.86 -2.73 10.98
CA GLY A 115 8.07 -3.52 11.93
C GLY A 115 8.68 -4.90 12.18
N VAL A 116 8.25 -5.54 13.25
CA VAL A 116 8.63 -6.93 13.59
C VAL A 116 7.40 -7.82 13.47
N ARG A 117 7.22 -8.46 12.31
CA ARG A 117 6.00 -9.28 12.06
C ARG A 117 6.06 -10.67 12.66
N THR A 118 7.27 -11.17 12.84
CA THR A 118 7.51 -12.53 13.27
C THR A 118 8.61 -12.55 14.31
N ILE A 119 8.50 -13.50 15.23
CA ILE A 119 9.46 -13.77 16.29
C ILE A 119 9.61 -15.28 16.46
N VAL A 120 10.67 -15.73 17.12
CA VAL A 120 10.82 -17.15 17.46
C VAL A 120 9.61 -17.63 18.27
N ASP A 121 9.10 -18.81 17.95
CA ASP A 121 7.89 -19.41 18.56
C ASP A 121 8.03 -19.68 20.06
N THR A 122 9.26 -19.94 20.52
CA THR A 122 9.63 -20.07 21.93
C THR A 122 9.54 -18.77 22.74
N SER A 123 9.39 -17.62 22.09
CA SER A 123 9.23 -16.34 22.78
C SER A 123 7.87 -16.24 23.48
N PRO A 124 7.82 -15.77 24.74
CA PRO A 124 6.54 -15.51 25.43
C PRO A 124 5.83 -14.24 24.93
N ALA A 125 6.46 -13.46 24.03
CA ALA A 125 5.86 -12.25 23.51
C ALA A 125 4.72 -12.55 22.52
N GLU A 126 3.63 -11.81 22.65
CA GLU A 126 2.46 -11.84 21.77
C GLU A 126 2.27 -10.50 21.05
N GLN A 127 2.91 -9.43 21.52
CA GLN A 127 2.84 -8.09 20.93
C GLN A 127 4.21 -7.40 20.94
N VAL A 128 4.47 -6.61 19.91
CA VAL A 128 5.54 -5.61 19.87
C VAL A 128 4.91 -4.22 19.91
N ARG A 129 5.34 -3.39 20.85
CA ARG A 129 4.88 -2.01 21.01
C ARG A 129 6.01 -1.02 20.85
N TRP A 130 5.86 -0.07 19.93
CA TRP A 130 6.73 1.10 19.81
C TRP A 130 6.07 2.31 20.47
N THR A 131 6.79 2.98 21.36
CA THR A 131 6.36 4.23 21.99
C THR A 131 7.23 5.38 21.50
N TYR A 132 6.62 6.31 20.80
CA TYR A 132 7.26 7.54 20.35
C TYR A 132 6.86 8.73 21.23
N ARG A 133 7.74 9.70 21.37
CA ARG A 133 7.42 11.04 21.86
C ARG A 133 7.62 12.02 20.71
N ALA A 134 6.59 12.78 20.36
CA ALA A 134 6.65 13.76 19.28
C ALA A 134 6.46 15.18 19.79
N THR A 135 7.26 16.11 19.24
CA THR A 135 7.13 17.55 19.41
C THR A 135 6.65 18.15 18.09
N ILE A 136 5.58 18.94 18.16
CA ILE A 136 4.98 19.58 16.99
C ILE A 136 4.95 21.08 17.21
N ASP A 137 5.55 21.83 16.28
CA ASP A 137 5.58 23.30 16.28
C ASP A 137 5.09 23.82 14.92
N GLY A 138 3.79 24.15 14.85
CA GLY A 138 3.11 24.54 13.63
C GLY A 138 3.16 23.44 12.55
N ASN A 139 4.04 23.63 11.56
CA ASN A 139 4.29 22.69 10.46
C ASN A 139 5.55 21.84 10.66
N LYS A 140 6.28 22.02 11.76
CA LYS A 140 7.46 21.21 12.06
C LYS A 140 7.06 20.05 12.95
N CYS A 141 7.67 18.89 12.72
CA CYS A 141 7.48 17.70 13.53
C CYS A 141 8.84 17.06 13.80
N SER A 142 9.09 16.66 15.05
CA SER A 142 10.18 15.77 15.41
C SER A 142 9.66 14.72 16.39
N ALA A 143 10.14 13.49 16.27
CA ALA A 143 9.75 12.40 17.15
C ALA A 143 10.93 11.46 17.42
N GLU A 144 11.00 11.01 18.67
CA GLU A 144 12.00 10.06 19.14
C GLU A 144 11.32 8.75 19.55
N LEU A 145 11.95 7.62 19.23
CA LEU A 145 11.55 6.33 19.78
C LEU A 145 12.00 6.26 21.24
N VAL A 146 11.07 6.34 22.17
CA VAL A 146 11.34 6.29 23.61
C VAL A 146 11.51 4.85 24.08
N LYS A 147 10.71 3.94 23.52
CA LYS A 147 10.67 2.55 23.97
C LYS A 147 10.20 1.62 22.87
N GLN A 148 10.85 0.46 22.78
CA GLN A 148 10.32 -0.71 22.07
C GLN A 148 10.18 -1.85 23.07
N GLU A 149 8.99 -2.43 23.16
CA GLU A 149 8.68 -3.47 24.13
C GLU A 149 8.13 -4.71 23.43
N TYR A 150 8.46 -5.87 23.97
CA TYR A 150 7.82 -7.13 23.67
C TYR A 150 6.93 -7.45 24.86
N LEU A 151 5.63 -7.66 24.62
CA LEU A 151 4.63 -7.84 25.66
C LEU A 151 4.03 -9.25 25.56
N ASP A 152 3.81 -9.90 26.69
CA ASP A 152 3.05 -11.16 26.75
C ASP A 152 1.53 -10.94 26.60
N ALA A 153 0.76 -12.03 26.62
CA ALA A 153 -0.70 -11.98 26.52
C ALA A 153 -1.40 -11.16 27.62
N THR A 154 -0.71 -10.86 28.73
CA THR A 154 -1.24 -10.04 29.84
C THR A 154 -0.83 -8.57 29.72
N GLY A 155 -0.05 -8.21 28.69
CA GLY A 155 0.48 -6.87 28.48
C GLY A 155 1.74 -6.57 29.29
N LYS A 156 2.37 -7.57 29.91
CA LYS A 156 3.61 -7.39 30.68
C LYS A 156 4.81 -7.49 29.76
N ALA A 157 5.78 -6.60 29.97
CA ALA A 157 7.05 -6.64 29.24
C ALA A 157 7.83 -7.94 29.53
N VAL A 158 8.27 -8.57 28.46
CA VAL A 158 9.14 -9.76 28.45
C VAL A 158 10.45 -9.44 27.70
N PRO A 159 11.51 -10.24 27.88
CA PRO A 159 12.74 -10.04 27.12
C PRO A 159 12.49 -10.06 25.62
N ALA A 160 13.20 -9.20 24.89
CA ALA A 160 13.18 -9.26 23.43
C ALA A 160 13.63 -10.65 22.96
N PRO A 161 12.96 -11.25 21.97
CA PRO A 161 13.40 -12.51 21.39
C PRO A 161 14.82 -12.34 20.84
N SER A 162 15.69 -13.30 21.14
CA SER A 162 17.03 -13.31 20.55
C SER A 162 16.89 -13.35 19.03
N PRO A 163 17.65 -12.54 18.28
CA PRO A 163 17.67 -12.67 16.83
C PRO A 163 18.11 -14.10 16.52
N SER A 164 17.19 -14.88 15.95
CA SER A 164 17.50 -16.17 15.36
C SER A 164 18.54 -15.91 14.27
N GLY A 165 19.64 -16.66 14.28
CA GLY A 165 20.57 -16.67 13.15
C GLY A 165 19.83 -16.97 11.84
N PRO A 166 20.46 -16.72 10.68
CA PRO A 166 19.80 -16.91 9.39
C PRO A 166 19.11 -18.28 9.34
N PRO A 167 17.88 -18.37 8.80
CA PRO A 167 17.15 -19.62 8.74
C PRO A 167 18.04 -20.69 8.14
N LYS A 168 18.17 -21.82 8.82
CA LYS A 168 18.93 -22.96 8.31
C LYS A 168 18.32 -23.32 6.96
N PRO A 169 19.09 -23.39 5.86
CA PRO A 169 18.53 -23.64 4.54
C PRO A 169 17.65 -24.90 4.56
N ILE A 170 16.35 -24.73 4.37
CA ILE A 170 15.43 -25.85 4.20
C ILE A 170 15.49 -26.21 2.72
N GLY A 171 16.27 -27.24 2.45
CA GLY A 171 16.38 -27.85 1.13
C GLY A 171 17.59 -28.76 1.11
N ALA A 172 17.34 -30.07 1.21
CA ALA A 172 18.21 -31.00 0.48
C ALA A 172 18.33 -30.47 -0.97
N PRO A 173 19.49 -30.61 -1.63
CA PRO A 173 19.62 -30.21 -3.02
C PRO A 173 18.43 -30.79 -3.78
N LEU A 174 17.62 -29.92 -4.40
CA LEU A 174 16.67 -30.38 -5.41
C LEU A 174 17.51 -31.22 -6.36
N ALA A 175 17.16 -32.51 -6.48
CA ALA A 175 17.84 -33.40 -7.40
C ALA A 175 17.96 -32.69 -8.75
N ASP A 176 19.16 -32.70 -9.32
CA ASP A 176 19.45 -32.02 -10.57
C ASP A 176 18.31 -32.31 -11.58
N PRO A 177 17.79 -31.28 -12.27
CA PRO A 177 16.81 -31.51 -13.31
C PRO A 177 17.37 -32.56 -14.28
N PRO A 178 16.57 -33.56 -14.68
CA PRO A 178 17.05 -34.59 -15.60
C PRO A 178 17.62 -33.90 -16.84
N LYS A 179 18.87 -34.26 -17.16
CA LYS A 179 19.60 -33.77 -18.33
C LYS A 179 18.65 -33.78 -19.54
N PRO A 180 18.42 -32.65 -20.22
CA PRO A 180 17.61 -32.63 -21.43
C PRO A 180 18.15 -33.67 -22.41
N ALA A 181 17.28 -34.58 -22.87
CA ALA A 181 17.62 -35.47 -23.97
C ALA A 181 17.93 -34.62 -25.20
N ASP A 182 19.02 -34.96 -25.90
CA ASP A 182 19.49 -34.22 -27.07
C ASP A 182 18.34 -34.00 -28.06
N ALA A 183 18.06 -32.73 -28.35
CA ALA A 183 17.06 -32.35 -29.32
C ALA A 183 17.48 -32.87 -30.72
N PRO A 184 16.57 -33.45 -31.52
CA PRO A 184 16.88 -33.85 -32.89
C PRO A 184 17.37 -32.65 -33.70
N ALA A 185 18.39 -32.88 -34.54
CA ALA A 185 18.98 -31.86 -35.39
C ALA A 185 17.90 -31.12 -36.22
N PRO A 186 17.99 -29.77 -36.34
CA PRO A 186 17.04 -29.01 -37.13
C PRO A 186 17.05 -29.47 -38.60
N ALA A 187 15.86 -29.68 -39.17
CA ALA A 187 15.70 -29.96 -40.59
C ALA A 187 16.21 -28.78 -41.43
N PRO A 188 16.80 -29.04 -42.62
CA PRO A 188 17.35 -27.99 -43.46
C PRO A 188 16.28 -26.99 -43.91
N THR A 189 16.59 -25.71 -43.75
CA THR A 189 15.74 -24.59 -44.18
C THR A 189 15.58 -24.60 -45.70
N PRO A 190 14.36 -24.51 -46.25
CA PRO A 190 14.16 -24.40 -47.68
C PRO A 190 14.70 -23.06 -48.23
N PRO A 191 15.10 -23.01 -49.52
CA PRO A 191 15.67 -21.82 -50.12
C PRO A 191 14.64 -20.68 -50.22
N PRO A 192 15.09 -19.42 -50.12
CA PRO A 192 14.21 -18.25 -50.15
C PRO A 192 13.50 -18.10 -51.50
N ALA A 193 12.21 -17.78 -51.43
CA ALA A 193 11.37 -17.49 -52.59
C ALA A 193 11.75 -16.13 -53.24
N PRO A 194 11.52 -15.95 -54.56
CA PRO A 194 11.90 -14.73 -55.28
C PRO A 194 11.13 -13.50 -54.79
N ALA A 195 11.82 -12.36 -54.78
CA ALA A 195 11.28 -11.06 -54.36
C ALA A 195 10.19 -10.55 -55.34
N PRO A 196 9.10 -9.96 -54.82
CA PRO A 196 8.06 -9.35 -55.65
C PRO A 196 8.52 -8.04 -56.30
N ALA A 197 8.03 -7.81 -57.53
CA ALA A 197 8.30 -6.61 -58.33
C ALA A 197 7.64 -5.34 -57.74
N PRO A 198 8.25 -4.15 -57.92
CA PRO A 198 7.75 -2.91 -57.33
C PRO A 198 6.48 -2.42 -58.02
N VAL A 199 5.44 -2.16 -57.22
CA VAL A 199 4.19 -1.52 -57.67
C VAL A 199 4.31 -0.01 -57.47
N LYS A 200 3.94 0.74 -58.51
CA LYS A 200 4.00 2.20 -58.64
C LYS A 200 3.08 2.87 -57.63
N ALA A 201 3.60 3.91 -56.96
CA ALA A 201 2.85 4.75 -56.01
C ALA A 201 1.72 5.54 -56.70
N ALA A 202 0.57 5.63 -56.04
CA ALA A 202 -0.52 6.53 -56.40
C ALA A 202 -0.55 7.71 -55.43
N ASP A 203 -0.77 8.91 -55.97
CA ASP A 203 -0.77 10.20 -55.28
C ASP A 203 -1.88 10.35 -54.21
N PRO A 204 -1.64 11.17 -53.16
CA PRO A 204 -2.63 11.46 -52.14
C PRO A 204 -3.67 12.50 -52.60
N PRO A 205 -4.98 12.29 -52.34
CA PRO A 205 -5.98 13.34 -52.52
C PRO A 205 -6.03 14.30 -51.32
N ALA A 206 -6.23 15.56 -51.69
CA ALA A 206 -6.22 16.76 -50.87
C ALA A 206 -7.36 16.87 -49.85
N ALA A 207 -7.08 17.68 -48.83
CA ALA A 207 -7.99 18.14 -47.80
C ALA A 207 -9.25 18.84 -48.35
N LYS A 208 -10.38 18.59 -47.68
CA LYS A 208 -11.54 19.49 -47.69
C LYS A 208 -11.88 19.86 -46.25
N ALA A 209 -11.82 21.16 -45.98
CA ALA A 209 -12.55 21.80 -44.90
C ALA A 209 -14.02 21.91 -45.33
N GLU A 210 -14.95 21.68 -44.40
CA GLU A 210 -16.20 22.43 -44.40
C GLU A 210 -16.81 22.48 -42.99
N GLU A 211 -17.32 23.67 -42.74
CA GLU A 211 -17.92 24.25 -41.56
C GLU A 211 -19.42 23.90 -41.51
N SER A 212 -19.99 23.73 -40.32
CA SER A 212 -21.37 24.16 -40.06
C SER A 212 -21.68 24.19 -38.57
N ALA A 213 -22.03 25.39 -38.13
CA ALA A 213 -22.67 25.72 -36.88
C ALA A 213 -24.12 25.22 -36.82
N THR A 214 -24.73 25.20 -35.63
CA THR A 214 -25.93 25.99 -35.23
C THR A 214 -26.69 25.31 -34.08
N GLY A 215 -27.06 26.09 -33.05
CA GLY A 215 -28.18 25.80 -32.12
C GLY A 215 -27.77 25.79 -30.63
N CYS A 216 -27.73 26.93 -29.92
CA CYS A 216 -28.86 27.60 -29.21
C CYS A 216 -29.53 26.73 -28.14
N ASP A 217 -29.30 27.03 -26.85
CA ASP A 217 -30.20 27.73 -25.90
C ASP A 217 -30.71 26.70 -24.87
N ALA A 218 -30.99 26.93 -23.60
CA ALA A 218 -30.98 28.09 -22.72
C ALA A 218 -31.06 27.57 -21.26
N GLY A 219 -30.65 28.40 -20.30
CA GLY A 219 -31.37 28.51 -19.02
C GLY A 219 -30.86 27.71 -17.83
N GLY A 220 -30.35 28.42 -16.82
CA GLY A 220 -30.13 27.84 -15.49
C GLY A 220 -29.32 28.68 -14.51
N ALA A 221 -29.41 30.00 -14.56
CA ALA A 221 -28.94 30.85 -13.47
C ALA A 221 -29.92 30.73 -12.29
N ALA A 222 -29.43 30.29 -11.13
CA ALA A 222 -30.11 30.47 -9.85
C ALA A 222 -29.12 31.10 -8.86
N PRO A 223 -29.23 32.41 -8.58
CA PRO A 223 -28.65 33.02 -7.40
C PRO A 223 -29.71 33.00 -6.29
N GLY A 224 -29.46 32.28 -5.20
CA GLY A 224 -30.36 32.33 -4.05
C GLY A 224 -29.89 31.43 -2.92
N GLY A 225 -29.55 32.03 -1.78
CA GLY A 225 -29.37 31.24 -0.55
C GLY A 225 -28.40 31.75 0.50
N LEU A 226 -28.09 33.05 0.57
CA LEU A 226 -27.63 33.65 1.84
C LEU A 226 -28.82 33.79 2.79
N ALA A 227 -29.16 32.72 3.52
CA ALA A 227 -30.06 32.77 4.67
C ALA A 227 -29.91 31.49 5.51
N GLY A 228 -28.98 31.51 6.47
CA GLY A 228 -28.78 30.40 7.41
C GLY A 228 -27.99 30.80 8.65
N LEU A 229 -28.08 32.07 9.05
CA LEU A 229 -27.62 32.53 10.36
C LEU A 229 -28.78 32.46 11.35
N ALA A 230 -28.45 31.98 12.55
CA ALA A 230 -29.13 32.29 13.81
C ALA A 230 -30.54 31.71 14.05
N LEU A 231 -30.63 30.39 14.35
CA LEU A 231 -31.82 29.86 15.07
C LEU A 231 -31.57 28.60 15.92
N VAL A 232 -30.36 28.43 16.47
CA VAL A 232 -30.11 27.37 17.48
C VAL A 232 -29.62 27.93 18.84
N TRP A 233 -29.32 29.23 18.93
CA TRP A 233 -28.75 29.82 20.16
C TRP A 233 -29.78 30.42 21.14
N LEU A 234 -31.08 30.39 20.84
CA LEU A 234 -32.13 30.98 21.70
C LEU A 234 -33.03 29.98 22.45
N LEU A 235 -32.83 28.67 22.31
CA LEU A 235 -33.63 27.66 23.01
C LEU A 235 -32.92 26.92 24.17
N ARG A 236 -31.68 27.29 24.50
CA ARG A 236 -30.92 26.63 25.58
C ARG A 236 -30.73 27.45 26.86
N ARG A 237 -31.38 28.62 27.00
CA ARG A 237 -31.24 29.47 28.20
C ARG A 237 -32.46 29.50 29.14
N ARG A 238 -33.35 28.50 29.06
CA ARG A 238 -34.55 28.48 29.92
C ARG A 238 -34.86 27.17 30.63
N ARG A 239 -33.91 26.24 30.78
CA ARG A 239 -34.00 25.15 31.78
C ARG A 239 -32.61 24.74 32.27
N ARG A 240 -32.38 24.99 33.56
CA ARG A 240 -31.22 24.67 34.41
C ARG A 240 -30.12 25.70 34.42
#